data_AF-A0A0Q8RHM4-F1
#
_entry.id   AF-A0A0Q8RHM4-F1
#
_cell.length_a   1.000
_cell.length_b   1.000
_cell.length_c   1.000
_cell.angle_alpha   90.00
_cell.angle_beta   90.00
_cell.angle_gamma   90.00
#
_symmetry.space_group_name_H-M   'P 1'
#
loop_
_entity.id
_entity.type
_entity.pdbx_description
1 polymer ?
#
loop_
_entity_poly.entity_id
_entity_poly.type
_entity_poly.pdbx_seq_one_letter_code
_entity_poly.pdbx_strand_id
1 'polypeptide(L)'
;MHNRKHQISTPVVPGNANDASSAEAQRPDPEVVPTAKRRTFSKAEKLRILAAADACVAPGDIGALLRREGIYSSHLATWRKQRQQASEAAALERKRGPKVDSGAVEARRVQALEKEVERLRTKLAKADLIIDVQKKLSTLLGLDTSDTPSEPK
;
A
#
# COMPACT_ATOMS: atom_id res chain seq x y z
N MET A 1 39.96 69.45 12.90
CA MET A 1 40.16 68.71 11.64
C MET A 1 41.18 67.60 11.90
N HIS A 2 40.72 66.42 12.32
CA HIS A 2 41.62 65.32 12.71
C HIS A 2 42.06 64.54 11.47
N ASN A 3 43.29 64.82 11.06
CA ASN A 3 43.87 64.33 9.83
C ASN A 3 44.42 62.91 10.02
N ARG A 4 43.99 62.05 9.10
CA ARG A 4 44.40 60.67 8.88
C ARG A 4 45.87 60.65 8.43
N LYS A 5 46.66 59.67 8.90
CA LYS A 5 47.41 58.70 8.09
C LYS A 5 48.53 58.00 8.88
N HIS A 6 48.28 56.72 9.12
CA HIS A 6 49.18 55.56 8.97
C HIS A 6 50.66 55.72 9.35
N GLN A 7 50.99 55.19 10.53
CA GLN A 7 52.29 54.57 10.78
C GLN A 7 52.04 53.12 11.23
N ILE A 8 52.41 52.13 10.41
CA ILE A 8 52.83 50.82 10.93
C ILE A 8 54.01 50.36 10.06
N SER A 9 55.15 50.39 10.72
CA SER A 9 56.44 49.85 10.30
C SER A 9 56.38 48.33 10.21
N THR A 10 56.85 47.75 9.10
CA THR A 10 57.23 46.34 9.03
C THR A 10 58.69 46.18 9.45
N PRO A 11 59.00 45.09 10.16
CA PRO A 11 60.23 44.38 9.88
C PRO A 11 59.94 42.90 9.58
N VAL A 12 60.41 42.48 8.42
CA VAL A 12 60.79 41.09 8.10
C VAL A 12 62.10 40.79 8.85
N VAL A 13 62.23 39.65 9.55
CA VAL A 13 63.25 38.58 9.33
C VAL A 13 62.82 37.30 10.12
N PRO A 14 63.46 36.11 9.97
CA PRO A 14 62.94 34.98 9.22
C PRO A 14 62.68 33.73 10.10
N GLY A 15 62.33 32.63 9.44
CA GLY A 15 61.77 31.42 10.02
C GLY A 15 62.53 30.75 11.16
N ASN A 16 61.74 30.14 12.03
CA ASN A 16 62.16 28.97 12.80
C ASN A 16 61.31 27.78 12.35
N ALA A 17 61.96 26.85 11.66
CA ALA A 17 61.39 25.61 11.19
C ALA A 17 61.34 24.63 12.37
N ASN A 18 60.18 24.48 13.01
CA ASN A 18 59.73 23.26 13.71
C ASN A 18 58.41 23.53 14.44
N ASP A 19 57.31 23.50 13.71
CA ASP A 19 56.01 23.14 14.31
C ASP A 19 55.07 22.50 13.27
N ALA A 20 55.65 21.67 12.40
CA ALA A 20 54.93 20.98 11.33
C ALA A 20 54.46 19.57 11.73
N SER A 21 54.42 19.23 13.03
CA SER A 21 54.15 17.86 13.48
C SER A 21 52.87 17.67 14.31
N SER A 22 52.06 18.70 14.55
CA SER A 22 50.80 18.56 15.31
C SER A 22 49.50 18.82 14.54
N ALA A 23 49.57 19.24 13.27
CA ALA A 23 48.37 19.49 12.45
C ALA A 23 47.96 18.33 11.53
N GLU A 24 48.74 17.24 11.47
CA GLU A 24 48.47 16.10 10.58
C GLU A 24 47.60 15.00 11.21
N ALA A 25 47.33 15.06 12.52
CA ALA A 25 46.71 13.94 13.26
C ALA A 25 45.18 13.88 13.21
N GLN A 26 44.49 14.72 12.42
CA GLN A 26 43.01 14.79 12.42
C GLN A 26 42.39 14.88 11.02
N ARG A 27 43.07 14.41 9.97
CA ARG A 27 42.35 14.13 8.72
C ARG A 27 41.66 12.77 8.88
N PRO A 28 40.31 12.71 8.92
CA PRO A 28 39.63 11.44 8.87
C PRO A 28 40.04 10.72 7.59
N ASP A 29 40.37 9.44 7.73
CA ASP A 29 40.78 8.57 6.64
C ASP A 29 39.79 8.68 5.46
N PRO A 30 40.24 9.05 4.25
CA PRO A 30 39.37 9.16 3.08
C PRO A 30 38.89 7.81 2.54
N GLU A 31 39.30 6.68 3.14
CA GLU A 31 38.86 5.36 2.72
C GLU A 31 37.36 5.16 2.98
N VAL A 32 36.57 5.35 1.92
CA VAL A 32 35.14 5.07 1.91
C VAL A 32 34.96 3.55 2.00
N VAL A 33 34.34 3.09 3.09
CA VAL A 33 33.99 1.68 3.29
C VAL A 33 33.36 1.13 2.00
N PRO A 34 33.88 0.02 1.41
CA PRO A 34 33.51 -0.44 0.06
C PRO A 34 32.04 -0.86 -0.08
N THR A 35 31.27 -0.90 1.01
CA THR A 35 29.83 -1.17 1.00
C THR A 35 29.07 -0.14 1.82
N ALA A 36 28.36 0.75 1.12
CA ALA A 36 27.45 1.69 1.75
C ALA A 36 26.24 0.94 2.38
N LYS A 37 26.21 0.84 3.72
CA LYS A 37 25.10 0.25 4.45
C LYS A 37 23.90 1.21 4.42
N ARG A 38 22.96 0.98 3.50
CA ARG A 38 21.72 1.76 3.40
C ARG A 38 20.86 1.55 4.65
N ARG A 39 20.34 2.64 5.22
CA ARG A 39 19.39 2.58 6.35
C ARG A 39 18.15 1.78 5.93
N THR A 40 17.74 0.82 6.75
CA THR A 40 16.50 0.06 6.59
C THR A 40 15.55 0.40 7.72
N PHE A 41 14.28 0.61 7.38
CA PHE A 41 13.23 0.91 8.36
C PHE A 41 12.48 -0.36 8.70
N SER A 42 12.52 -0.77 9.96
CA SER A 42 11.75 -1.92 10.43
C SER A 42 10.25 -1.63 10.40
N LYS A 43 9.39 -2.67 10.39
CA LYS A 43 7.93 -2.50 10.45
C LYS A 43 7.50 -1.72 11.70
N ALA A 44 8.09 -2.05 12.86
CA ALA A 44 7.80 -1.38 14.12
C ALA A 44 8.18 0.12 14.09
N GLU A 45 9.34 0.44 13.52
CA GLU A 45 9.80 1.84 13.37
C GLU A 45 8.85 2.65 12.48
N LYS A 46 8.44 2.08 11.33
CA LYS A 46 7.45 2.72 10.44
C LYS A 46 6.12 2.99 11.15
N LEU A 47 5.62 2.02 11.92
CA LEU A 47 4.36 2.17 12.66
C LEU A 47 4.47 3.22 13.76
N ARG A 48 5.57 3.26 14.51
CA ARG A 48 5.84 4.30 15.53
C ARG A 48 5.84 5.69 14.90
N ILE A 49 6.53 5.84 13.77
CA ILE A 49 6.64 7.13 13.07
C ILE A 49 5.29 7.56 12.49
N LEU A 50 4.51 6.62 11.92
CA LEU A 50 3.15 6.91 11.45
C LEU A 50 2.23 7.36 12.59
N ALA A 51 2.27 6.69 13.74
CA ALA A 51 1.49 7.08 14.92
C ALA A 51 1.91 8.47 15.44
N ALA A 52 3.22 8.76 15.48
CA ALA A 52 3.72 10.07 15.85
C ALA A 52 3.29 11.16 14.85
N ALA A 53 3.27 10.85 13.55
CA ALA A 53 2.81 11.77 12.52
C ALA A 53 1.29 12.02 12.59
N ASP A 54 0.52 11.01 12.99
CA ASP A 54 -0.93 11.12 13.20
C ASP A 54 -1.27 11.91 14.49
N ALA A 55 -0.36 11.96 15.47
CA ALA A 55 -0.49 12.74 16.70
C ALA A 55 -0.05 14.22 16.58
N CYS A 56 0.57 14.61 15.46
CA CYS A 56 0.97 16.00 15.22
C CYS A 56 -0.26 16.87 14.89
N VAL A 57 -0.55 17.88 15.72
CA VAL A 57 -1.71 18.77 15.56
C VAL A 57 -1.30 20.20 15.22
N ALA A 58 -0.15 20.68 15.72
CA ALA A 58 0.26 22.06 15.49
C ALA A 58 0.93 22.22 14.11
N PRO A 59 0.81 23.40 13.49
CA PRO A 59 1.49 23.69 12.23
C PRO A 59 3.01 23.61 12.41
N GLY A 60 3.65 22.72 11.65
CA GLY A 60 5.11 22.53 11.68
C GLY A 60 5.59 21.32 12.48
N ASP A 61 4.75 20.71 13.32
CA ASP A 61 5.11 19.52 14.12
C ASP A 61 5.52 18.34 13.24
N ILE A 62 4.80 18.13 12.14
CA ILE A 62 5.13 17.09 11.15
C ILE A 62 6.53 17.35 10.57
N GLY A 63 6.86 18.61 10.26
CA GLY A 63 8.17 18.99 9.75
C GLY A 63 9.28 18.76 10.78
N ALA A 64 9.02 19.05 12.06
CA ALA A 64 9.97 18.79 13.15
C ALA A 64 10.20 17.28 13.33
N LEU A 65 9.13 16.47 13.28
CA LEU A 65 9.20 15.02 13.32
C LEU A 65 10.04 14.45 12.17
N LEU A 66 9.82 14.92 10.94
CA LEU A 66 10.56 14.46 9.76
C LEU A 66 12.08 14.68 9.90
N ARG A 67 12.48 15.85 10.43
CA ARG A 67 13.91 16.16 10.67
C ARG A 67 14.51 15.31 11.79
N ARG A 68 13.79 15.11 12.90
CA ARG A 68 14.24 14.27 14.03
C ARG A 68 14.44 12.82 13.61
N GLU A 69 13.52 12.30 12.81
CA GLU A 69 13.54 10.89 12.39
C GLU A 69 14.39 10.68 11.12
N GLY A 70 14.85 11.76 10.47
CA GLY A 70 15.68 11.72 9.25
C GLY A 70 14.94 11.14 8.05
N ILE A 71 13.65 11.47 7.90
CA ILE A 71 12.79 10.96 6.82
C ILE A 71 12.14 12.10 6.04
N TYR A 72 11.71 11.80 4.81
CA TYR A 72 11.01 12.74 3.94
C TYR A 72 9.50 12.46 3.92
N SER A 73 8.72 13.45 3.47
CA SER A 73 7.27 13.33 3.31
C SER A 73 6.85 12.18 2.39
N SER A 74 7.66 11.84 1.38
CA SER A 74 7.45 10.71 0.47
C SER A 74 7.44 9.35 1.19
N HIS A 75 8.22 9.20 2.25
CA HIS A 75 8.20 8.01 3.09
C HIS A 75 6.87 7.88 3.81
N LEU A 76 6.37 8.95 4.42
CA LEU A 76 5.05 8.95 5.08
C LEU A 76 3.93 8.63 4.10
N ALA A 77 3.93 9.24 2.91
CA ALA A 77 2.93 8.97 1.88
C ALA A 77 2.94 7.49 1.47
N THR A 78 4.13 6.94 1.26
CA THR A 78 4.31 5.53 0.88
C THR A 78 3.87 4.59 2.00
N TRP A 79 4.24 4.86 3.25
CA TRP A 79 3.87 4.01 4.40
C TRP A 79 2.38 4.11 4.75
N ARG A 80 1.74 5.27 4.56
CA ARG A 80 0.28 5.40 4.68
C ARG A 80 -0.45 4.56 3.63
N LYS A 81 0.01 4.60 2.38
CA LYS A 81 -0.52 3.74 1.31
C LYS A 81 -0.31 2.26 1.63
N GLN A 82 0.85 1.87 2.16
CA GLN A 82 1.12 0.50 2.61
C GLN A 82 0.22 0.09 3.78
N ARG A 83 -0.07 0.99 4.73
CA ARG A 83 -1.02 0.73 5.83
C ARG A 83 -2.43 0.51 5.29
N GLN A 84 -2.89 1.36 4.38
CA GLN A 84 -4.20 1.25 3.74
C GLN A 84 -4.34 -0.03 2.91
N GLN A 85 -3.32 -0.35 2.12
CA GLN A 85 -3.27 -1.60 1.37
C GLN A 85 -3.17 -2.82 2.28
N ALA A 86 -2.52 -2.73 3.44
CA ALA A 86 -2.47 -3.82 4.40
C ALA A 86 -3.81 -4.02 5.11
N SER A 87 -4.53 -2.95 5.46
CA SER A 87 -5.90 -3.08 5.98
C SER A 87 -6.85 -3.62 4.91
N GLU A 88 -6.72 -3.15 3.67
CA GLU A 88 -7.49 -3.67 2.53
C GLU A 88 -7.11 -5.11 2.19
N ALA A 89 -5.82 -5.50 2.24
CA ALA A 89 -5.37 -6.86 1.96
C ALA A 89 -5.59 -7.83 3.14
N ALA A 90 -5.74 -7.33 4.36
CA ALA A 90 -6.26 -8.10 5.48
C ALA A 90 -7.77 -8.33 5.33
N ALA A 91 -8.51 -7.35 4.81
CA ALA A 91 -9.93 -7.52 4.44
C ALA A 91 -10.12 -8.35 3.16
N LEU A 92 -9.13 -8.34 2.27
CA LEU A 92 -9.07 -9.04 0.99
C LEU A 92 -7.86 -9.96 1.02
N GLU A 93 -7.87 -11.03 1.83
CA GLU A 93 -6.78 -12.01 1.94
C GLU A 93 -6.36 -12.57 0.56
N ARG A 94 -5.51 -11.84 -0.15
CA ARG A 94 -4.92 -12.27 -1.41
C ARG A 94 -3.73 -13.12 -1.04
N LYS A 95 -3.94 -14.45 -1.10
CA LYS A 95 -2.86 -15.43 -1.01
C LYS A 95 -1.70 -14.99 -1.91
N ARG A 96 -0.51 -14.80 -1.31
CA ARG A 96 0.71 -14.56 -2.07
C ARG A 96 0.99 -15.77 -2.95
N GLY A 97 1.13 -15.52 -4.25
CA GLY A 97 1.44 -16.50 -5.29
C GLY A 97 1.48 -15.80 -6.65
N PRO A 98 1.85 -16.52 -7.73
CA PRO A 98 1.75 -16.00 -9.09
C PRO A 98 0.40 -15.35 -9.30
N LYS A 99 0.40 -14.18 -9.94
CA LYS A 99 -0.82 -13.38 -10.18
C LYS A 99 -1.82 -14.29 -10.88
N VAL A 100 -2.90 -14.69 -10.19
CA VAL A 100 -3.93 -15.53 -10.79
C VAL A 100 -4.50 -14.75 -11.97
N ASP A 101 -4.40 -15.33 -13.17
CA ASP A 101 -4.94 -14.73 -14.38
C ASP A 101 -6.44 -14.48 -14.16
N SER A 102 -6.84 -13.21 -14.14
CA SER A 102 -8.23 -12.81 -13.92
C SER A 102 -9.16 -13.48 -14.93
N GLY A 103 -8.69 -13.68 -16.17
CA GLY A 103 -9.42 -14.40 -17.21
C GLY A 103 -9.70 -15.86 -16.87
N ALA A 104 -8.79 -16.56 -16.20
CA ALA A 104 -8.99 -17.95 -15.80
C ALA A 104 -10.01 -18.10 -14.66
N VAL A 105 -10.06 -17.13 -13.74
CA VAL A 105 -11.06 -17.09 -12.66
C VAL A 105 -12.44 -16.84 -13.23
N GLU A 106 -12.57 -15.85 -14.12
CA GLU A 106 -13.86 -15.54 -14.76
C GLU A 106 -14.34 -16.70 -15.65
N ALA A 107 -13.45 -17.33 -16.41
CA ALA A 107 -13.81 -18.50 -17.22
C ALA A 107 -14.38 -19.65 -16.37
N ARG A 108 -13.78 -19.93 -15.20
CA ARG A 108 -14.30 -20.95 -14.27
C ARG A 108 -15.67 -20.57 -13.73
N ARG A 109 -15.89 -19.28 -13.43
CA ARG A 109 -17.17 -18.78 -12.93
C ARG A 109 -18.26 -18.91 -14.00
N VAL A 110 -17.95 -18.52 -15.24
CA VAL A 110 -18.86 -18.64 -16.38
C VAL A 110 -19.26 -20.11 -16.58
N GLN A 111 -18.29 -21.03 -16.61
CA GLN A 111 -18.59 -22.46 -16.75
C GLN A 111 -19.47 -23.02 -15.61
N ALA A 112 -19.23 -22.57 -14.37
CA ALA A 112 -20.06 -22.98 -13.24
C ALA A 112 -21.49 -22.46 -13.37
N LEU A 113 -21.66 -21.20 -13.80
CA LEU A 113 -22.96 -20.60 -14.04
C LEU A 113 -23.71 -21.26 -15.19
N GLU A 114 -23.04 -21.57 -16.30
CA GLU A 114 -23.64 -22.26 -17.45
C GLU A 114 -24.18 -23.64 -17.06
N LYS A 115 -23.41 -24.41 -16.27
CA LYS A 115 -23.88 -25.70 -15.75
C LYS A 115 -25.10 -25.56 -14.87
N GLU A 116 -25.15 -24.53 -14.03
CA GLU A 116 -26.29 -24.29 -13.15
C GLU A 116 -27.53 -23.87 -13.95
N VAL A 117 -27.36 -23.00 -14.96
CA VAL A 117 -28.44 -22.63 -15.88
C VAL A 117 -29.00 -23.86 -16.59
N GLU A 118 -28.15 -24.73 -17.10
CA GLU A 118 -28.59 -25.95 -17.79
C GLU A 118 -29.34 -26.91 -16.84
N ARG A 119 -28.83 -27.06 -15.62
CA ARG A 119 -29.49 -27.86 -14.57
C ARG A 119 -30.87 -27.29 -14.23
N LEU A 120 -30.98 -25.97 -14.07
CA LEU A 120 -32.24 -25.30 -13.75
C LEU A 120 -33.24 -25.39 -14.91
N ARG A 121 -32.79 -25.20 -16.16
CA ARG A 121 -33.63 -25.40 -17.35
C ARG A 121 -34.19 -26.80 -17.45
N THR A 122 -33.35 -27.81 -17.19
CA THR A 122 -33.79 -29.21 -17.19
C THR A 122 -34.87 -29.47 -16.13
N LYS A 123 -34.74 -28.86 -14.93
CA LYS A 123 -35.76 -28.98 -13.87
C LYS A 123 -37.06 -28.28 -14.26
N LEU A 124 -36.95 -27.09 -14.85
CA LEU A 124 -38.10 -26.32 -15.30
C LEU A 124 -38.89 -27.08 -16.38
N ALA A 125 -38.20 -27.63 -17.39
CA ALA A 125 -38.83 -28.46 -18.42
C ALA A 125 -39.56 -29.69 -17.84
N LYS A 126 -39.01 -30.31 -16.78
CA LYS A 126 -39.69 -31.41 -16.08
C LYS A 126 -40.93 -30.95 -15.32
N ALA A 127 -40.86 -29.80 -14.65
CA ALA A 127 -41.99 -29.22 -13.94
C ALA A 127 -43.12 -28.84 -14.90
N ASP A 128 -42.79 -28.20 -16.02
CA ASP A 128 -43.76 -27.84 -17.06
C ASP A 128 -44.45 -29.08 -17.64
N LEU A 129 -43.70 -30.16 -17.88
CA LEU A 129 -44.28 -31.42 -18.34
C LEU A 129 -45.27 -32.00 -17.33
N ILE A 130 -44.94 -31.94 -16.04
CA ILE A 130 -45.84 -32.41 -14.97
C ILE A 130 -47.12 -31.56 -14.95
N ILE A 131 -46.97 -30.23 -15.00
CA ILE A 131 -48.10 -29.29 -15.02
C ILE A 131 -48.99 -29.56 -16.24
N ASP A 132 -48.40 -29.78 -17.42
CA ASP A 132 -49.15 -30.07 -18.64
C ASP A 132 -49.94 -31.38 -18.55
N VAL A 133 -49.33 -32.44 -17.99
CA VAL A 133 -50.03 -33.71 -17.76
C VAL A 133 -51.16 -33.51 -16.75
N GLN A 134 -50.92 -32.80 -15.65
CA GLN A 134 -51.94 -32.49 -14.64
C GLN A 134 -53.12 -31.70 -15.23
N LYS A 135 -52.84 -30.67 -16.05
CA LYS A 135 -53.86 -29.90 -16.76
C LYS A 135 -54.67 -30.78 -17.70
N LYS A 136 -54.02 -31.59 -18.54
CA LYS A 136 -54.70 -32.52 -19.47
C LYS A 136 -55.60 -33.51 -18.73
N LEU A 137 -55.12 -34.12 -17.66
CA LEU A 137 -55.92 -35.05 -16.85
C LEU A 137 -57.11 -34.34 -16.20
N SER A 138 -56.91 -33.13 -15.65
CA SER A 138 -57.99 -32.35 -15.04
C SER A 138 -59.06 -31.97 -16.06
N THR A 139 -58.67 -31.57 -17.27
CA THR A 139 -59.63 -31.30 -18.37
C THR A 139 -60.40 -32.55 -18.80
N LEU A 140 -59.75 -33.71 -18.83
CA LEU A 140 -60.40 -34.97 -19.20
C LEU A 140 -61.41 -35.44 -18.14
N LEU A 141 -61.10 -35.19 -16.87
CA LEU A 141 -61.90 -35.61 -15.71
C LEU A 141 -62.90 -34.53 -15.25
N GLY A 142 -62.94 -33.35 -15.88
CA GLY A 142 -63.83 -32.26 -15.53
C GLY A 142 -63.55 -31.63 -14.16
N LEU A 143 -62.29 -31.69 -13.69
CA LEU A 143 -61.85 -31.06 -12.45
C LEU A 143 -61.41 -29.62 -12.73
N ASP A 144 -62.14 -28.63 -12.22
CA ASP A 144 -61.82 -27.22 -12.42
C ASP A 144 -60.50 -26.85 -11.73
N THR A 145 -59.42 -26.69 -12.51
CA THR A 145 -58.12 -26.19 -12.01
C THR A 145 -58.14 -24.66 -11.97
N SER A 146 -58.71 -24.09 -10.91
CA SER A 146 -58.47 -22.68 -10.56
C SER A 146 -57.14 -22.55 -9.82
N ASP A 147 -56.03 -22.47 -10.56
CA ASP A 147 -54.71 -22.28 -9.98
C ASP A 147 -54.27 -20.82 -10.18
N THR A 148 -54.28 -20.05 -9.09
CA THR A 148 -53.75 -18.68 -9.04
C THR A 148 -52.25 -18.77 -8.75
N PRO A 149 -51.37 -18.31 -9.66
CA PRO A 149 -49.95 -18.41 -9.43
C PRO A 149 -49.55 -17.33 -8.40
N SER A 150 -49.21 -17.77 -7.19
CA SER A 150 -48.54 -16.94 -6.18
C SER A 150 -47.09 -16.72 -6.61
N GLU A 151 -46.74 -15.49 -6.98
CA GLU A 151 -45.37 -15.06 -7.28
C GLU A 151 -44.43 -15.28 -6.09
N PRO A 152 -43.18 -15.76 -6.30
CA PRO A 152 -42.16 -15.77 -5.26
C PRO A 152 -41.51 -14.38 -5.14
N LYS A 153 -41.33 -13.92 -3.89
CA LYS A 153 -40.59 -12.70 -3.50
C LYS A 153 -39.10 -12.76 -3.81
#